data_AF-A0A931ADC5-F1
#
_entry.id   AF-A0A931ADC5-F1
#
_cell.length_a   1.000
_cell.length_b   1.000
_cell.length_c   1.000
_cell.angle_alpha   90.00
_cell.angle_beta   90.00
_cell.angle_gamma   90.00
#
_symmetry.space_group_name_H-M   'P 1'
#
loop_
_entity.id
_entity.type
_entity.pdbx_description
1 polymer ?
#
loop_
_entity_poly.entity_id
_entity_poly.type
_entity_poly.pdbx_seq_one_letter_code
_entity_poly.pdbx_strand_id
1 'polypeptide(L)'
;MSERIGRIEALLETAGPAATELVKELLDLYGDGLARVMAIVGEEQGARLAADELISSLLLLHDLHPLDIRARVRTALAGGSAEVLAIEGDLVRLRVRPTGCGSSAATSALRQSVLDAAPEIERVEIEFADTSLIPVESLTVRPATTAP
;
A
#
# COMPACT_ATOMS: atom_id res chain seq x y z
N MET A 1 -3.86 -2.44 -17.27
CA MET A 1 -2.86 -1.48 -16.78
C MET A 1 -1.45 -1.91 -17.17
N SER A 2 -0.99 -3.11 -16.78
CA SER A 2 0.40 -3.58 -16.96
C SER A 2 0.92 -3.62 -18.40
N GLU A 3 0.10 -4.01 -19.40
CA GLU A 3 0.51 -3.98 -20.82
C GLU A 3 0.82 -2.56 -21.30
N ARG A 4 0.04 -1.58 -20.83
CA ARG A 4 0.22 -0.17 -21.21
C ARG A 4 1.47 0.42 -20.57
N ILE A 5 1.75 0.06 -19.31
CA ILE A 5 2.98 0.44 -18.61
C ILE A 5 4.21 -0.13 -19.32
N GLY A 6 4.23 -1.43 -19.62
CA GLY A 6 5.35 -2.05 -20.33
C GLY A 6 5.58 -1.44 -21.73
N ARG A 7 4.51 -1.02 -22.42
CA ARG A 7 4.63 -0.28 -23.69
C ARG A 7 5.24 1.11 -23.49
N ILE A 8 4.85 1.83 -22.44
CA ILE A 8 5.42 3.14 -22.10
C ILE A 8 6.92 2.99 -21.79
N GLU A 9 7.30 2.00 -20.99
CA GLU A 9 8.70 1.70 -20.65
C GLU A 9 9.53 1.43 -21.91
N ALA A 10 9.08 0.54 -22.79
CA ALA A 10 9.77 0.24 -24.05
C ALA A 10 9.90 1.47 -24.98
N LEU A 11 8.91 2.36 -24.99
CA LEU A 11 8.99 3.62 -25.73
C LEU A 11 9.99 4.59 -25.09
N LEU A 12 10.05 4.65 -23.75
CA LEU A 12 10.99 5.49 -23.03
C LEU A 12 12.44 5.02 -23.22
N GLU A 13 12.69 3.72 -23.30
CA GLU A 13 14.04 3.17 -23.57
C GLU A 13 14.61 3.62 -24.92
N THR A 14 13.74 3.88 -25.89
CA THR A 14 14.13 4.31 -27.24
C THR A 14 13.90 5.81 -27.47
N ALA A 15 13.33 6.52 -26.51
CA ALA A 15 13.01 7.93 -26.62
C ALA A 15 14.28 8.78 -26.53
N GLY A 16 14.40 9.74 -27.45
CA GLY A 16 15.41 10.80 -27.35
C GLY A 16 15.06 11.81 -26.24
N PRO A 17 16.03 12.61 -25.76
CA PRO A 17 15.83 13.57 -24.66
C PRO A 17 14.64 14.52 -24.86
N ALA A 18 14.45 15.02 -26.09
CA ALA A 18 13.35 15.93 -26.41
C ALA A 18 11.95 15.28 -26.27
N ALA A 19 11.84 13.97 -26.56
CA ALA A 19 10.59 13.25 -26.36
C ALA A 19 10.31 13.04 -24.86
N THR A 20 11.33 12.76 -24.05
CA THR A 20 11.21 12.68 -22.60
C THR A 20 10.82 14.02 -21.98
N GLU A 21 11.43 15.12 -22.42
CA GLU A 21 11.05 16.48 -22.00
C GLU A 21 9.60 16.79 -22.35
N LEU A 22 9.17 16.50 -23.58
CA LEU A 22 7.78 16.71 -24.00
C LEU A 22 6.80 15.93 -23.12
N VAL A 23 7.11 14.68 -22.76
CA VAL A 23 6.26 13.89 -21.86
C VAL A 23 6.19 14.51 -20.47
N LYS A 24 7.30 15.02 -19.93
CA LYS A 24 7.31 15.74 -18.64
C LYS A 24 6.43 16.97 -18.68
N GLU A 25 6.59 17.83 -19.69
CA GLU A 25 5.77 19.04 -19.86
C GLU A 25 4.27 18.71 -19.99
N LEU A 26 3.93 17.62 -20.69
CA LEU A 26 2.55 17.15 -20.79
C LEU A 26 2.02 16.66 -19.44
N LEU A 27 2.81 15.90 -18.68
CA LEU A 27 2.42 15.45 -17.34
C LEU A 27 2.21 16.63 -16.40
N ASP A 28 3.09 17.63 -16.42
CA ASP A 28 2.96 18.83 -15.61
C ASP A 28 1.69 19.61 -15.97
N LEU A 29 1.43 19.81 -17.26
CA LEU A 29 0.20 20.46 -17.74
C LEU A 29 -1.07 19.71 -17.31
N TYR A 30 -1.07 18.39 -17.42
CA TYR A 30 -2.21 17.59 -16.97
C TYR A 30 -2.36 17.61 -15.44
N GLY A 31 -1.26 17.62 -14.69
CA GLY A 31 -1.24 17.80 -13.25
C GLY A 31 -1.88 19.11 -12.83
N ASP A 32 -1.51 20.22 -13.46
CA ASP A 32 -2.11 21.55 -13.24
C ASP A 32 -3.62 21.56 -13.52
N GLY A 33 -4.04 20.91 -14.62
CA GLY A 33 -5.45 20.75 -14.97
C GLY A 33 -6.21 19.95 -13.91
N LEU A 34 -5.64 18.83 -13.48
CA LEU A 34 -6.23 17.95 -12.48
C LEU A 34 -6.34 18.65 -11.11
N ALA A 35 -5.33 19.43 -10.72
CA ALA A 35 -5.36 20.23 -9.50
C ALA A 35 -6.53 21.22 -9.50
N ARG A 36 -6.76 21.89 -10.63
CA ARG A 36 -7.91 22.80 -10.79
C ARG A 36 -9.24 22.05 -10.72
N VAL A 37 -9.35 20.88 -11.34
CA VAL A 37 -10.55 20.04 -11.24
C VAL A 37 -10.82 19.66 -9.80
N MET A 38 -9.81 19.19 -9.06
CA MET A 38 -9.91 18.83 -7.64
C MET A 38 -10.35 20.01 -6.78
N ALA A 39 -9.82 21.21 -7.05
CA ALA A 39 -10.26 22.43 -6.38
C ALA A 39 -11.72 22.80 -6.67
N ILE A 40 -12.21 22.56 -7.89
CA ILE A 40 -13.60 22.85 -8.29
C ILE A 40 -14.60 21.87 -7.67
N VAL A 41 -14.28 20.57 -7.66
CA VAL A 41 -15.21 19.54 -7.15
C VAL A 41 -15.29 19.53 -5.61
N GLY A 42 -14.27 20.06 -4.93
CA GLY A 42 -14.20 20.14 -3.47
C GLY A 42 -13.88 18.80 -2.79
N GLU A 43 -13.64 18.85 -1.48
CA GLU A 43 -13.10 17.71 -0.71
C GLU A 43 -14.00 16.47 -0.72
N GLU A 44 -15.32 16.64 -0.55
CA GLU A 44 -16.26 15.51 -0.48
C GLU A 44 -16.29 14.72 -1.80
N GLN A 45 -16.43 15.42 -2.93
CA GLN A 45 -16.46 14.77 -4.23
C GLN A 45 -15.06 14.30 -4.64
N GLY A 46 -14.01 15.03 -4.25
CA GLY A 46 -12.61 14.60 -4.41
C GLY A 46 -12.33 13.26 -3.72
N ALA A 47 -12.83 13.07 -2.50
CA ALA A 47 -12.71 11.79 -1.79
C ALA A 47 -13.46 10.65 -2.51
N ARG A 48 -14.61 10.94 -3.11
CA ARG A 48 -15.35 9.95 -3.92
C ARG A 48 -14.63 9.59 -5.22
N LEU A 49 -13.98 10.56 -5.87
CA LEU A 49 -13.15 10.32 -7.04
C LEU A 49 -11.93 9.46 -6.69
N ALA A 50 -11.28 9.76 -5.57
CA ALA A 50 -10.13 9.00 -5.07
C ALA A 50 -10.49 7.57 -4.59
N ALA A 51 -11.78 7.22 -4.52
CA ALA A 51 -12.20 5.84 -4.26
C ALA A 51 -12.10 4.93 -5.50
N ASP A 52 -11.99 5.52 -6.70
CA ASP A 52 -11.66 4.77 -7.91
C ASP A 52 -10.14 4.54 -7.97
N GLU A 53 -9.72 3.30 -8.15
CA GLU A 53 -8.31 2.90 -8.10
C GLU A 53 -7.44 3.61 -9.15
N LEU A 54 -7.95 3.76 -10.37
CA LEU A 54 -7.23 4.42 -11.46
C LEU A 54 -7.10 5.92 -11.19
N ILE A 55 -8.17 6.56 -10.74
CA ILE A 55 -8.14 7.99 -10.39
C ILE A 55 -7.24 8.22 -9.18
N SER A 56 -7.31 7.37 -8.16
CA SER A 56 -6.42 7.42 -6.99
C SER A 56 -4.94 7.38 -7.42
N SER A 57 -4.59 6.47 -8.33
CA SER A 57 -3.23 6.33 -8.86
C SER A 57 -2.77 7.57 -9.63
N LEU A 58 -3.66 8.18 -10.43
CA LEU A 58 -3.37 9.44 -11.15
C LEU A 58 -3.20 10.63 -10.20
N LEU A 59 -4.02 10.71 -9.16
CA LEU A 59 -3.90 11.75 -8.15
C LEU A 59 -2.60 11.60 -7.37
N LEU A 60 -2.18 10.37 -7.06
CA LEU A 60 -0.89 10.10 -6.42
C LEU A 60 0.28 10.54 -7.28
N LEU A 61 0.24 10.25 -8.58
CA LEU A 61 1.30 10.67 -9.53
C LEU A 61 1.54 12.18 -9.52
N HIS A 62 0.52 12.97 -9.20
CA HIS A 62 0.59 14.44 -9.17
C HIS A 62 0.54 15.04 -7.75
N ASP A 63 0.68 14.23 -6.69
CA ASP A 63 0.59 14.67 -5.28
C ASP A 63 -0.75 15.35 -4.92
N LEU A 64 -1.85 14.99 -5.61
CA LEU A 64 -3.19 15.57 -5.45
C LEU A 64 -4.15 14.67 -4.67
N HIS A 65 -3.67 13.57 -4.11
CA HIS A 65 -4.52 12.63 -3.40
C HIS A 65 -5.09 13.27 -2.12
N PRO A 66 -6.42 13.24 -1.89
CA PRO A 66 -7.05 13.96 -0.78
C PRO A 66 -6.70 13.38 0.60
N LEU A 67 -6.40 12.09 0.67
CA LEU A 67 -5.88 11.45 1.88
C LEU A 67 -4.37 11.59 1.95
N ASP A 68 -3.84 11.94 3.12
CA ASP A 68 -2.40 11.88 3.42
C ASP A 68 -1.87 10.43 3.41
N ILE A 69 -0.54 10.28 3.39
CA ILE A 69 0.15 8.98 3.37
C ILE A 69 -0.39 8.05 4.47
N ARG A 70 -0.57 8.56 5.70
CA ARG A 70 -1.01 7.75 6.85
C ARG A 70 -2.45 7.28 6.70
N ALA A 71 -3.32 8.11 6.17
CA ALA A 71 -4.71 7.79 5.90
C ALA A 71 -4.80 6.79 4.74
N ARG A 72 -4.01 6.95 3.67
CA ARG A 72 -3.94 5.99 2.56
C ARG A 72 -3.50 4.61 3.00
N VAL A 73 -2.38 4.52 3.73
CA VAL A 73 -1.87 3.25 4.27
C VAL A 73 -2.91 2.61 5.19
N ARG A 74 -3.54 3.37 6.09
CA ARG A 74 -4.60 2.81 6.96
C ARG A 74 -5.79 2.29 6.16
N THR A 75 -6.23 3.00 5.13
CA THR A 75 -7.33 2.55 4.26
C THR A 75 -6.97 1.28 3.50
N ALA A 76 -5.75 1.19 2.96
CA ALA A 76 -5.28 -0.01 2.24
C ALA A 76 -5.18 -1.24 3.14
N LEU A 77 -4.93 -1.02 4.44
CA LEU A 77 -4.86 -2.08 5.45
C LEU A 77 -6.20 -2.38 6.13
N ALA A 78 -7.26 -1.59 5.87
CA ALA A 78 -8.57 -1.75 6.46
C ALA A 78 -9.22 -3.07 5.96
N GLY A 79 -9.12 -4.12 6.78
CA GLY A 79 -9.61 -5.47 6.47
C GLY A 79 -8.57 -6.58 6.64
N GLY A 80 -7.30 -6.23 6.83
CA GLY A 80 -6.21 -7.18 7.14
C GLY A 80 -6.00 -7.39 8.65
N SER A 81 -5.14 -8.35 9.01
CA SER A 81 -4.68 -8.57 10.39
C SER A 81 -3.51 -7.67 10.81
N ALA A 82 -3.32 -6.55 10.11
CA ALA A 82 -2.18 -5.64 10.26
C ALA A 82 -2.58 -4.30 10.89
N GLU A 83 -1.77 -3.83 11.82
CA GLU A 83 -1.91 -2.54 12.49
C GLU A 83 -0.69 -1.66 12.17
N VAL A 84 -0.91 -0.38 11.88
CA VAL A 84 0.19 0.57 11.62
C VAL A 84 0.76 1.05 12.96
N LEU A 85 2.04 0.78 13.21
CA LEU A 85 2.73 1.22 14.43
C LEU A 85 3.33 2.61 14.27
N ALA A 86 4.00 2.84 13.15
CA ALA A 86 4.68 4.10 12.88
C ALA A 86 4.81 4.31 11.36
N ILE A 87 4.79 5.58 10.97
CA ILE A 87 5.15 6.03 9.63
C ILE A 87 6.14 7.18 9.85
N GLU A 88 7.40 6.92 9.51
CA GLU A 88 8.58 7.76 9.72
C GLU A 88 9.25 8.01 8.36
N GLY A 89 8.97 9.15 7.72
CA GLY A 89 9.50 9.44 6.40
C GLY A 89 9.07 8.41 5.36
N ASP A 90 10.04 7.67 4.84
CA ASP A 90 9.93 6.60 3.83
C ASP A 90 9.74 5.20 4.43
N LEU A 91 9.65 5.09 5.76
CA LEU A 91 9.51 3.82 6.49
C LEU A 91 8.12 3.67 7.10
N VAL A 92 7.47 2.53 6.80
CA VAL A 92 6.25 2.08 7.48
C VAL A 92 6.55 0.87 8.35
N ARG A 93 6.20 0.95 9.64
CA ARG A 93 6.22 -0.18 10.58
C ARG A 93 4.82 -0.73 10.79
N LEU A 94 4.65 -2.02 10.54
CA LEU A 94 3.39 -2.74 10.69
C LEU A 94 3.52 -3.82 11.76
N ARG A 95 2.47 -4.00 12.55
CA ARG A 95 2.30 -5.17 13.43
C ARG A 95 1.22 -6.08 12.87
N VAL A 96 1.58 -7.32 12.59
CA VAL A 96 0.65 -8.32 12.06
C VAL A 96 0.30 -9.32 13.14
N ARG A 97 -0.99 -9.57 13.35
CA ARG A 97 -1.44 -10.71 14.16
C ARG A 97 -1.28 -12.00 13.33
N PRO A 98 -0.51 -12.99 13.82
CA PRO A 98 -0.32 -14.24 13.10
C PRO A 98 -1.62 -15.06 13.10
N THR A 99 -2.37 -15.01 12.02
CA THR A 99 -3.52 -15.89 11.77
C THR A 99 -3.03 -17.14 11.05
N GLY A 100 -2.48 -18.11 11.79
CA GLY A 100 -2.21 -19.49 11.32
C GLY A 100 -1.29 -19.62 10.09
N CYS A 101 -0.05 -20.05 10.33
CA CYS A 101 1.04 -20.17 9.35
C CYS A 101 1.50 -18.79 8.82
N GLY A 102 2.61 -18.30 9.36
CA GLY A 102 3.29 -17.07 8.93
C GLY A 102 3.87 -17.20 7.51
N SER A 103 3.00 -17.36 6.52
CA SER A 103 3.39 -17.54 5.13
C SER A 103 3.98 -16.25 4.57
N SER A 104 5.11 -16.39 3.88
CA SER A 104 5.79 -15.31 3.14
C SER A 104 4.88 -14.62 2.12
N ALA A 105 3.85 -15.32 1.62
CA ALA A 105 2.85 -14.78 0.70
C ALA A 105 1.98 -13.69 1.34
N ALA A 106 1.50 -13.92 2.57
CA ALA A 106 0.64 -12.95 3.27
C ALA A 106 1.39 -11.65 3.61
N THR A 107 2.66 -11.76 4.02
CA THR A 107 3.51 -10.58 4.26
C THR A 107 3.87 -9.83 2.99
N SER A 108 4.09 -10.54 1.89
CA SER A 108 4.37 -9.91 0.58
C SER A 108 3.16 -9.16 0.05
N ALA A 109 1.96 -9.73 0.16
CA ALA A 109 0.72 -9.05 -0.24
C ALA A 109 0.47 -7.77 0.60
N LEU A 110 0.75 -7.83 1.90
CA LEU A 110 0.64 -6.67 2.79
C LEU A 110 1.62 -5.57 2.39
N ARG A 111 2.88 -5.93 2.12
CA ARG A 111 3.89 -4.98 1.63
C ARG A 111 3.45 -4.34 0.32
N GLN A 112 2.96 -5.13 -0.63
CA GLN A 112 2.50 -4.61 -1.91
C GLN A 112 1.34 -3.64 -1.73
N SER A 113 0.37 -3.97 -0.86
CA SER A 113 -0.77 -3.09 -0.57
C SER A 113 -0.33 -1.73 0.01
N VAL A 114 0.75 -1.71 0.81
CA VAL A 114 1.33 -0.45 1.30
C VAL A 114 2.01 0.33 0.19
N LEU A 115 2.82 -0.32 -0.66
CA LEU A 115 3.53 0.33 -1.76
C LEU A 115 2.57 0.88 -2.81
N ASP A 116 1.48 0.17 -3.10
CA ASP A 116 0.45 0.62 -4.04
C ASP A 116 -0.30 1.85 -3.49
N ALA A 117 -0.55 1.89 -2.17
CA ALA A 117 -1.26 2.99 -1.52
C ALA A 117 -0.38 4.20 -1.19
N ALA A 118 0.93 3.99 -1.05
CA ALA A 118 1.91 5.00 -0.71
C ALA A 118 3.23 4.75 -1.47
N PRO A 119 3.30 5.15 -2.75
CA PRO A 119 4.48 4.91 -3.61
C PRO A 119 5.76 5.58 -3.10
N GLU A 120 5.62 6.67 -2.35
CA GLU A 120 6.73 7.36 -1.66
C GLU A 120 7.37 6.58 -0.49
N ILE A 121 6.81 5.43 -0.10
CA ILE A 121 7.41 4.55 0.92
C ILE A 121 8.42 3.63 0.26
N GLU A 122 9.68 3.71 0.68
CA GLU A 122 10.74 2.84 0.19
C GLU A 122 10.88 1.55 1.02
N ARG A 123 10.51 1.59 2.30
CA ARG A 123 10.76 0.49 3.25
C ARG A 123 9.52 0.14 4.06
N VAL A 124 9.22 -1.16 4.13
CA VAL A 124 8.14 -1.71 4.94
C VAL A 124 8.69 -2.77 5.89
N GLU A 125 8.69 -2.45 7.18
CA GLU A 125 9.07 -3.32 8.29
C GLU A 125 7.81 -3.97 8.89
N ILE A 126 7.84 -5.30 9.02
CA ILE A 126 6.71 -6.08 9.54
C ILE A 126 7.15 -6.81 10.81
N GLU A 127 6.54 -6.44 11.93
CA GLU A 127 6.63 -7.14 13.20
C GLU A 127 5.45 -8.10 13.34
N PHE A 128 5.69 -9.30 13.86
CA PHE A 128 4.61 -10.21 14.23
C PHE A 128 4.30 -10.01 15.71
N ALA A 129 3.01 -9.86 16.04
CA ALA A 129 2.60 -9.91 17.44
C ALA A 129 2.95 -11.29 18.02
N ASP A 130 3.52 -11.32 19.22
CA ASP A 130 3.83 -12.58 19.90
C ASP A 130 2.56 -13.43 20.00
N THR A 131 2.58 -14.58 19.32
CA THR A 131 1.62 -15.63 19.65
C THR A 131 2.04 -16.13 21.02
N SER A 132 1.18 -16.04 22.02
CA SER A 132 1.40 -16.75 23.30
C SER A 132 1.42 -18.24 22.97
N LEU A 133 2.60 -18.77 22.63
CA LEU A 133 2.80 -20.18 22.37
C LEU A 133 2.49 -20.91 23.67
N ILE A 134 1.51 -21.82 23.63
CA ILE A 134 1.34 -22.77 24.73
C ILE A 134 2.64 -23.57 24.80
N PRO A 135 3.40 -23.53 25.91
CA PRO A 135 4.66 -24.25 26.00
C PRO A 135 4.42 -25.73 25.75
N VAL A 136 5.28 -26.35 24.95
CA VAL A 136 5.12 -27.77 24.56
C VAL A 136 5.13 -28.67 25.79
N GLU A 137 5.78 -28.23 26.87
CA GLU A 137 5.76 -28.90 28.17
C GLU A 137 4.34 -29.05 28.76
N SER A 138 3.38 -28.21 28.33
CA SER A 138 1.97 -28.29 28.75
C SER A 138 1.17 -29.37 28.00
N LEU A 139 1.69 -29.88 26.88
CA LEU A 139 1.01 -30.90 26.06
C LEU A 139 1.35 -32.34 26.47
N THR A 140 2.30 -32.55 27.38
CA THR A 140 2.71 -33.90 27.82
C THR A 140 1.89 -34.48 28.97
N VAL A 141 0.77 -33.85 29.37
CA VAL A 141 -0.14 -34.42 30.36
C VAL A 141 -0.94 -35.54 29.71
N ARG A 142 -0.42 -36.77 29.84
CA ARG A 142 -1.18 -37.99 29.54
C ARG A 142 -2.37 -38.05 30.50
N PRO A 143 -3.64 -38.00 30.05
CA PRO A 143 -4.76 -38.16 30.95
C PRO A 143 -4.66 -39.55 31.58
N ALA A 144 -4.54 -39.60 32.91
CA ALA A 144 -4.58 -40.85 33.64
C ALA A 144 -6.00 -41.43 33.51
N THR A 145 -6.11 -42.59 32.87
CA THR A 145 -7.33 -43.40 32.84
C THR A 145 -7.76 -43.70 34.28
N THR A 146 -8.87 -43.12 34.71
CA THR A 146 -9.54 -43.52 35.95
C THR A 146 -10.46 -44.70 35.60
N ALA A 147 -10.18 -45.86 36.17
CA ALA A 147 -11.07 -47.02 36.19
C ALA A 147 -11.38 -47.37 37.66
N PRO A 148 -12.55 -47.98 37.93
CA PRO A 148 -13.36 -47.81 39.14
C PRO A 148 -12.80 -48.43 40.42
#